data_AF-A0AAV0G429-F1
#
_entry.id   AF-A0AAV0G429-F1
#
_cell.length_a   1.000
_cell.length_b   1.000
_cell.length_c   1.000
_cell.angle_alpha   90.00
_cell.angle_beta   90.00
_cell.angle_gamma   90.00
#
_symmetry.space_group_name_H-M   'P 1'
#
loop_
_entity.id
_entity.type
_entity.pdbx_description
1 polymer ?
#
loop_
_entity_poly.entity_id
_entity_poly.type
_entity_poly.pdbx_seq_one_letter_code
_entity_poly.pdbx_strand_id
1 'polypeptide(L)'
;MGKQKVKTRVIEKDVNPVWNEDLTLSVSDPNLPIKLTVYDHDTFSKDDKMGDAEFDIKPFLEALKMRLDGFPSGTVITRVQPCRANCLAEESCVVWKDGTVSQDMCLRLRNVECGEVELQFQWIQLPRNKP
;
A
#
# COMPACT_ATOMS: atom_id res chain seq x y z
N MET A 1 -1.66 14.22 2.91
CA MET A 1 -2.26 13.34 3.93
C MET A 1 -1.65 13.63 5.30
N GLY A 2 -2.35 14.38 6.15
CA GLY A 2 -1.84 14.72 7.50
C GLY A 2 -2.78 14.39 8.66
N LYS A 3 -3.95 13.76 8.41
CA LYS A 3 -4.97 13.54 9.46
C LYS A 3 -5.70 12.19 9.42
N GLN A 4 -5.60 11.41 8.34
CA GLN A 4 -6.26 10.11 8.28
C GLN A 4 -5.35 9.02 8.82
N LYS A 5 -5.86 8.22 9.76
CA LYS A 5 -5.21 7.03 10.29
C LYS A 5 -6.22 5.90 10.29
N VAL A 6 -5.84 4.79 9.69
CA VAL A 6 -6.59 3.52 9.68
C VAL A 6 -5.67 2.46 10.30
N LYS A 7 -6.26 1.38 10.81
CA LYS A 7 -5.54 0.29 11.46
C LYS A 7 -6.19 -1.03 11.07
N THR A 8 -5.40 -2.06 10.90
CA THR A 8 -5.89 -3.44 10.80
C THR A 8 -6.35 -3.95 12.16
N ARG A 9 -6.97 -5.13 12.17
CA ARG A 9 -7.08 -5.94 13.39
C ARG A 9 -5.71 -6.35 13.93
N VAL A 10 -5.69 -6.66 15.22
CA VAL A 10 -4.56 -7.33 15.88
C VAL A 10 -4.63 -8.83 15.58
N ILE A 11 -3.48 -9.44 15.30
CA ILE A 11 -3.32 -10.90 15.23
C ILE A 11 -2.41 -11.30 16.38
N GLU A 12 -2.92 -12.11 17.30
CA GLU A 12 -2.22 -12.45 18.53
C GLU A 12 -1.16 -13.53 18.28
N LYS A 13 0.02 -13.34 18.89
CA LYS A 13 1.09 -14.35 19.01
C LYS A 13 1.58 -14.91 17.67
N ASP A 14 1.63 -14.08 16.64
CA ASP A 14 2.14 -14.44 15.32
C ASP A 14 3.03 -13.34 14.74
N VAL A 15 4.25 -13.69 14.34
CA VAL A 15 5.21 -12.79 13.68
C VAL A 15 5.11 -12.84 12.15
N ASN A 16 4.28 -13.72 11.60
CA ASN A 16 3.90 -13.79 10.19
C ASN A 16 2.38 -13.62 10.01
N PRO A 17 1.80 -12.53 10.56
CA PRO A 17 0.35 -12.34 10.58
C PRO A 17 -0.25 -12.23 9.17
N VAL A 18 -1.28 -13.02 8.90
CA VAL A 18 -2.07 -12.92 7.67
C VAL A 18 -3.31 -12.04 7.93
N TRP A 19 -3.18 -10.75 7.67
CA TRP A 19 -4.29 -9.81 7.87
C TRP A 19 -5.39 -9.96 6.83
N ASN A 20 -5.09 -10.01 5.52
CA ASN A 20 -6.12 -10.04 4.47
C ASN A 20 -7.27 -9.05 4.75
N GLU A 21 -6.91 -7.81 5.06
CA GLU A 21 -7.85 -6.77 5.48
C GLU A 21 -7.71 -5.54 4.59
N ASP A 22 -8.85 -5.05 4.08
CA ASP A 22 -8.88 -3.91 3.20
C ASP A 22 -8.99 -2.61 4.00
N LEU A 23 -8.02 -1.71 3.80
CA LEU A 23 -8.03 -0.38 4.42
C LEU A 23 -8.28 0.68 3.34
N THR A 24 -9.38 1.42 3.47
CA THR A 24 -9.71 2.51 2.53
C THR A 24 -9.18 3.86 3.03
N LEU A 25 -8.35 4.51 2.21
CA LEU A 25 -7.78 5.82 2.47
C LEU A 25 -8.28 6.85 1.44
N SER A 26 -8.65 8.04 1.91
CA SER A 26 -9.01 9.15 1.03
C SER A 26 -7.75 9.91 0.63
N VAL A 27 -7.44 9.93 -0.66
CA VAL A 27 -6.29 10.65 -1.20
C VAL A 27 -6.66 12.11 -1.45
N SER A 28 -6.20 12.99 -0.55
CA SER A 28 -6.41 14.46 -0.69
C SER A 28 -5.26 15.17 -1.41
N ASP A 29 -4.03 14.69 -1.24
CA ASP A 29 -2.85 15.20 -1.94
C ASP A 29 -2.00 14.00 -2.39
N PRO A 30 -1.93 13.73 -3.70
CA PRO A 30 -1.20 12.59 -4.25
C PRO A 30 0.32 12.74 -4.18
N ASN A 31 0.84 13.90 -3.78
CA ASN A 31 2.29 14.11 -3.62
C ASN A 31 2.82 13.63 -2.27
N LEU A 32 1.94 13.30 -1.33
CA LEU A 32 2.32 12.88 -0.01
C LEU A 32 2.34 11.35 0.07
N PRO A 33 3.43 10.75 0.58
CA PRO A 33 3.56 9.30 0.66
C PRO A 33 2.56 8.72 1.66
N ILE A 34 2.16 7.47 1.42
CA ILE A 34 1.42 6.67 2.41
C ILE A 34 2.45 6.08 3.37
N LYS A 35 2.20 6.28 4.67
CA LYS A 35 3.06 5.75 5.74
C LYS A 35 2.40 4.56 6.40
N LEU A 36 3.17 3.48 6.53
CA LEU A 36 2.82 2.26 7.23
C LEU A 36 3.72 2.11 8.46
N THR A 37 3.14 1.69 9.58
CA THR A 37 3.91 1.43 10.80
C THR A 37 3.32 0.21 11.48
N VAL A 38 4.18 -0.75 11.82
CA VAL A 38 3.81 -1.97 12.52
C VAL A 38 4.02 -1.75 14.01
N TYR A 39 3.10 -2.27 14.82
CA TYR A 39 3.14 -2.19 16.27
C TYR A 39 2.86 -3.58 16.86
N ASP A 40 3.57 -3.92 17.93
CA ASP A 40 3.21 -5.02 18.82
C ASP A 40 2.12 -4.53 19.77
N HIS A 41 1.02 -5.29 19.89
CA HIS A 41 -0.10 -4.88 20.72
C HIS A 41 0.00 -5.49 22.11
N ASP A 42 0.20 -4.61 23.10
CA ASP A 42 0.28 -5.00 24.51
C ASP A 42 -0.98 -4.59 25.27
N THR A 43 -1.61 -5.55 25.95
CA THR A 43 -2.84 -5.28 26.72
C THR A 43 -2.58 -4.43 27.98
N PHE A 44 -1.38 -4.51 28.55
CA PHE A 44 -1.06 -3.89 29.86
C PHE A 44 0.09 -2.87 29.79
N SER A 45 0.70 -2.70 28.61
CA SER A 45 1.79 -1.75 28.35
C SER A 45 1.49 -0.91 27.11
N LYS A 46 2.41 -0.02 26.78
CA LYS A 46 2.33 0.78 25.56
C LYS A 46 2.79 -0.09 24.39
N ASP A 47 2.03 -0.10 23.30
CA ASP A 47 2.41 -0.77 22.05
C ASP A 47 3.83 -0.40 21.60
N ASP A 48 4.66 -1.42 21.37
CA ASP A 48 6.03 -1.27 20.88
C ASP A 48 6.06 -1.14 19.36
N LYS A 49 6.92 -0.25 18.85
CA LYS A 49 7.03 -0.02 17.40
C LYS A 49 7.89 -1.11 16.77
N MET A 50 7.34 -1.83 15.79
CA MET A 50 7.99 -2.91 15.05
C MET A 50 8.44 -2.50 13.64
N GLY A 51 8.78 -1.22 13.47
CA GLY A 51 9.28 -0.68 12.20
C GLY A 51 8.24 0.09 11.37
N ASP A 52 8.73 0.76 10.33
CA ASP A 52 7.92 1.58 9.43
C ASP A 52 8.37 1.49 7.98
N ALA A 53 7.43 1.73 7.07
CA ALA A 53 7.68 1.84 5.64
C ALA A 53 6.83 2.98 5.06
N GLU A 54 7.22 3.47 3.90
CA GLU A 54 6.41 4.40 3.13
C GLU A 54 6.51 4.11 1.63
N PHE A 55 5.47 4.46 0.89
CA PHE A 55 5.42 4.31 -0.55
C PHE A 55 4.69 5.48 -1.22
N ASP A 56 5.10 5.80 -2.45
CA ASP A 56 4.48 6.82 -3.28
C ASP A 56 3.41 6.17 -4.17
N ILE A 57 2.27 6.84 -4.31
CA ILE A 57 1.16 6.40 -5.16
C ILE A 57 1.18 7.07 -6.54
N LYS A 58 2.10 8.00 -6.82
CA LYS A 58 2.21 8.65 -8.14
C LYS A 58 2.32 7.68 -9.31
N PRO A 59 3.18 6.65 -9.30
CA PRO A 59 3.29 5.72 -10.44
C PRO A 59 1.95 5.05 -10.77
N PHE A 60 1.18 4.74 -9.74
CA PHE A 60 -0.14 4.15 -9.86
C PHE A 60 -1.19 5.15 -10.36
N LEU A 61 -1.16 6.39 -9.86
CA LEU A 61 -2.07 7.45 -10.31
C LEU A 61 -1.84 7.84 -11.77
N GLU A 62 -0.59 7.83 -12.25
CA GLU A 62 -0.31 8.03 -13.67
C GLU A 62 -0.85 6.89 -14.52
N ALA A 63 -0.75 5.64 -14.05
CA ALA A 63 -1.35 4.48 -14.72
C ALA A 63 -2.89 4.60 -14.82
N LEU A 64 -3.57 5.10 -13.77
CA LEU A 64 -5.01 5.33 -13.80
C LEU A 64 -5.47 6.39 -14.81
N LYS A 65 -4.60 7.34 -15.18
CA LYS A 65 -4.92 8.37 -16.17
C LYS A 65 -4.80 7.86 -17.61
N MET A 66 -4.21 6.68 -17.80
CA MET A 66 -4.06 6.08 -19.12
C MET A 66 -5.40 5.54 -19.64
N ARG A 67 -5.61 5.61 -20.95
CA ARG A 67 -6.73 4.93 -21.59
C ARG A 67 -6.35 3.46 -21.83
N LEU A 68 -6.83 2.60 -20.94
CA LEU A 68 -6.51 1.15 -20.94
C LEU A 68 -7.62 0.29 -21.55
N ASP A 69 -8.68 0.90 -22.06
CA ASP A 69 -9.76 0.20 -22.75
C ASP A 69 -9.22 -0.62 -23.93
N GLY A 70 -9.46 -1.93 -23.91
CA GLY A 70 -9.00 -2.86 -24.95
C GLY A 70 -7.60 -3.43 -24.73
N PHE A 71 -6.88 -3.05 -23.67
CA PHE A 71 -5.62 -3.72 -23.31
C PHE A 71 -5.89 -5.13 -22.74
N PRO A 72 -5.05 -6.13 -23.06
CA PRO A 72 -5.16 -7.46 -22.46
C PRO A 72 -5.03 -7.42 -20.94
N SER A 73 -5.81 -8.25 -20.24
CA SER A 73 -5.65 -8.48 -18.80
C SER A 73 -4.24 -9.04 -18.53
N GLY A 74 -3.59 -8.55 -17.48
CA GLY A 74 -2.20 -8.86 -17.14
C GLY A 74 -1.16 -7.92 -17.77
N THR A 75 -1.58 -6.86 -18.45
CA THR A 75 -0.64 -5.87 -19.00
C THR A 75 0.09 -5.14 -17.86
N VAL A 76 1.41 -5.22 -17.82
CA VAL A 76 2.24 -4.39 -16.92
C VAL A 76 2.34 -2.98 -17.50
N ILE A 77 1.81 -2.01 -16.76
CA ILE A 77 1.78 -0.59 -17.17
C ILE A 77 3.10 0.09 -16.78
N THR A 78 3.51 -0.08 -15.53
CA THR A 78 4.71 0.55 -14.95
C THR A 78 5.37 -0.41 -13.97
N ARG A 79 6.70 -0.31 -13.85
CA ARG A 79 7.52 -1.04 -12.88
C ARG A 79 8.23 -0.06 -11.95
N VAL A 80 8.22 -0.32 -10.66
CA VAL A 80 8.97 0.44 -9.65
C VAL A 80 10.02 -0.48 -9.05
N GLN A 81 11.29 -0.15 -9.27
CA GLN A 81 12.41 -0.95 -8.76
C GLN A 81 12.75 -0.58 -7.31
N PRO A 82 13.19 -1.55 -6.48
CA PRO A 82 13.83 -1.27 -5.20
C PRO A 82 15.00 -0.30 -5.37
N CYS A 83 15.07 0.70 -4.51
CA CYS A 83 16.20 1.62 -4.47
C CYS A 83 16.44 2.14 -3.05
N ARG A 84 17.57 2.81 -2.83
CA ARG A 84 17.93 3.37 -1.50
C ARG A 84 16.96 4.44 -0.99
N ALA A 85 16.08 4.97 -1.86
CA ALA A 85 15.14 6.03 -1.53
C ALA A 85 13.70 5.52 -1.31
N ASN A 86 13.41 4.23 -1.50
CA ASN A 86 12.08 3.65 -1.27
C ASN A 86 12.15 2.45 -0.31
N CYS A 87 11.00 1.91 0.05
CA CYS A 87 10.86 0.77 0.96
C CYS A 87 10.56 -0.55 0.23
N LEU A 88 10.68 -0.62 -1.09
CA LEU A 88 10.36 -1.85 -1.82
C LEU A 88 11.45 -2.91 -1.55
N ALA A 89 11.01 -4.12 -1.17
CA ALA A 89 11.88 -5.28 -1.02
C ALA A 89 12.17 -5.95 -2.37
N GLU A 90 11.22 -5.87 -3.31
CA GLU A 90 11.27 -6.43 -4.65
C GLU A 90 10.61 -5.49 -5.68
N GLU A 91 10.69 -5.84 -6.96
CA GLU A 91 10.03 -5.08 -8.03
C GLU A 91 8.51 -5.02 -7.79
N SER A 92 7.96 -3.81 -7.79
CA SER A 92 6.51 -3.60 -7.75
C SER A 92 5.98 -3.26 -9.15
N CYS A 93 5.04 -4.06 -9.64
CA CYS A 93 4.38 -3.85 -10.92
C CYS A 93 3.00 -3.22 -10.73
N VAL A 94 2.72 -2.16 -11.50
CA VAL A 94 1.36 -1.64 -11.70
C VAL A 94 0.77 -2.37 -12.91
N VAL A 95 -0.31 -3.11 -12.70
CA VAL A 95 -0.87 -4.04 -13.68
C VAL A 95 -2.32 -3.67 -13.99
N TRP A 96 -2.67 -3.71 -15.28
CA TRP A 96 -4.06 -3.71 -15.73
C TRP A 96 -4.58 -5.15 -15.69
N LYS A 97 -5.55 -5.40 -14.81
CA LYS A 97 -6.15 -6.73 -14.66
C LYS A 97 -7.66 -6.60 -14.51
N ASP A 98 -8.37 -7.31 -15.37
CA ASP A 98 -9.82 -7.50 -15.31
C ASP A 98 -10.62 -6.19 -15.19
N GLY A 99 -10.21 -5.17 -15.97
CA GLY A 99 -10.87 -3.87 -15.99
C GLY A 99 -10.43 -2.90 -14.88
N THR A 100 -9.43 -3.27 -14.07
CA THR A 100 -8.94 -2.47 -12.95
C THR A 100 -7.42 -2.35 -12.95
N VAL A 101 -6.90 -1.31 -12.31
CA VAL A 101 -5.46 -1.16 -12.05
C VAL A 101 -5.18 -1.64 -10.64
N SER A 102 -4.21 -2.55 -10.51
CA SER A 102 -3.70 -3.05 -9.22
C SER A 102 -2.19 -2.89 -9.15
N GLN A 103 -1.65 -2.78 -7.94
CA GLN A 103 -0.21 -2.80 -7.71
C GLN A 103 0.12 -3.63 -6.48
N ASP A 104 0.89 -4.69 -6.68
CA ASP A 104 1.41 -5.52 -5.59
C ASP A 104 2.74 -4.93 -5.10
N MET A 105 2.92 -4.91 -3.78
CA MET A 105 4.10 -4.37 -3.12
C MET A 105 4.51 -5.25 -1.95
N CYS A 106 5.77 -5.65 -1.92
CA CYS A 106 6.43 -6.12 -0.71
C CYS A 106 7.31 -4.99 -0.15
N LEU A 107 7.02 -4.53 1.06
CA LEU A 107 7.70 -3.43 1.72
C LEU A 107 8.64 -3.93 2.81
N ARG A 108 9.93 -3.61 2.70
CA ARG A 108 10.91 -3.83 3.77
C ARG A 108 10.76 -2.77 4.84
N LEU A 109 10.55 -3.20 6.09
CA LEU A 109 10.44 -2.30 7.23
C LEU A 109 11.80 -1.67 7.56
N ARG A 110 11.76 -0.39 7.91
CA ARG A 110 12.90 0.39 8.43
C ARG A 110 12.78 0.52 9.94
N ASN A 111 13.88 0.87 10.59
CA ASN A 111 13.94 1.12 12.04
C ASN A 111 13.53 -0.10 12.89
N VAL A 112 13.82 -1.30 12.37
CA VAL A 112 13.60 -2.61 13.00
C VAL A 112 14.66 -3.58 12.46
N GLU A 113 14.94 -4.66 13.19
CA GLU A 113 15.95 -5.65 12.80
C GLU A 113 15.53 -6.48 11.58
N CYS A 114 14.25 -6.81 11.47
CA CYS A 114 13.68 -7.59 10.39
C CYS A 114 12.18 -7.29 10.21
N GLY A 115 11.61 -7.76 9.10
CA GLY A 115 10.19 -7.66 8.81
C GLY A 115 9.91 -7.07 7.42
N GLU A 116 8.96 -7.69 6.74
CA GLU A 116 8.43 -7.25 5.46
C GLU A 116 6.90 -7.25 5.55
N VAL A 117 6.26 -6.37 4.79
CA VAL A 117 4.80 -6.29 4.70
C VAL A 117 4.39 -6.36 3.24
N GLU A 118 3.62 -7.39 2.91
CA GLU A 118 2.98 -7.53 1.61
C GLU A 118 1.63 -6.82 1.60
N LEU A 119 1.36 -6.07 0.53
CA LEU A 119 0.08 -5.42 0.31
C LEU A 119 -0.23 -5.27 -1.18
N GLN A 120 -1.52 -5.16 -1.49
CA GLN A 120 -2.01 -4.80 -2.81
C GLN A 120 -2.72 -3.43 -2.73
N PHE A 121 -2.39 -2.55 -3.66
CA PHE A 121 -3.04 -1.26 -3.82
C PHE A 121 -4.04 -1.28 -4.97
N GLN A 122 -5.24 -0.76 -4.71
CA GLN A 122 -6.33 -0.63 -5.67
C GLN A 122 -6.96 0.77 -5.56
N TRP A 123 -7.61 1.23 -6.64
CA TRP A 123 -8.31 2.51 -6.66
C TRP A 123 -9.83 2.33 -6.58
N ILE A 124 -10.47 3.03 -5.65
CA ILE A 124 -11.92 3.10 -5.58
C ILE A 124 -12.37 4.48 -6.05
N GLN A 125 -13.08 4.52 -7.17
CA GLN A 125 -13.72 5.75 -7.61
C GLN A 125 -15.08 5.91 -6.93
N LEU A 126 -15.16 6.86 -6.00
CA LEU A 126 -16.45 7.18 -5.37
C LEU A 126 -17.39 7.82 -6.41
N PRO A 127 -18.67 7.41 -6.48
CA PRO A 127 -19.63 8.06 -7.33
C PRO A 127 -19.72 9.54 -6.92
N ARG A 128 -19.54 10.45 -7.88
CA ARG A 128 -19.92 11.84 -7.67
C ARG A 128 -21.44 11.88 -7.48
N ASN A 129 -21.91 12.21 -6.29
CA ASN A 129 -23.27 12.73 -6.15
C ASN A 129 -23.33 13.99 -7.01
N LYS A 130 -23.99 13.90 -8.17
CA LYS A 130 -24.41 15.09 -8.90
C LYS A 130 -25.47 15.78 -8.03
N PRO A 131 -25.35 17.09 -7.75
CA PRO A 131 -26.46 17.84 -7.17
C PRO A 131 -27.65 17.85 -8.13
#